data_AF-A0A0A3XRF9-F1
#
_entry.id   AF-A0A0A3XRF9-F1
#
_cell.length_a   1.000
_cell.length_b   1.000
_cell.length_c   1.000
_cell.angle_alpha   90.00
_cell.angle_beta   90.00
_cell.angle_gamma   90.00
#
_symmetry.space_group_name_H-M   'P 1'
#
loop_
_entity.id
_entity.type
_entity.pdbx_description
1 polymer ?
#
loop_
_entity_poly.entity_id
_entity_poly.type
_entity_poly.pdbx_seq_one_letter_code
_entity_poly.pdbx_strand_id
1 'polypeptide(L)'
;MVENAAGPIGRTYSFEEELRWMESQLALGSERLINPTVRQLSNSLLAHKPDVIHLTGVDLHQGQSLRLIEKAESGIDGLLMAGVDSPIDEVDHSQLGKALNPRGYVGAQLVVLNFFNSAGRVAAATVEEGAQAALGFQDRVDDEIAERFLAAFYREWRSQSWDLLDGFRKAFEIIRHSTVLHAAGIVLWTAKGLISPAAVTQNNPETITAKTQAADTAKKSSDKSVTVNLHEFLDVRVQAPRSVNYSTMHGGKRLFTTFTLYRKAKGALPPIHIEIVLQAGSDSFPFRKTVRMEDADWELPLADYIHLPLMSQALREVRETMRTGLFYRVTCGKEEIVCDTAEVMICPIDEWQWDPKDDSRWLGAFVLPRDPAVLEIVDVAQKYLAALQDDSTAGFDGYQSVDPELDDPEIGVEMQVRALWCSLAFEMSVAYVNPPPVFSEQSQRLRSPSEVVRGKRGTCIDLALMLAACLEYVDIYPVVFVLKDHAFPGFWRSEEAYERFLSMTDVTGPETPDGTPATAEEFTTYEDVLRHVRAGDLVPIETVLLTRRMSFREAIEEGMENLKDRNNFAAILDVHRDRRKITPLPIIASQA
;
A
#
# COMPACT_ATOMS: atom_id res chain seq x y z
N MET A 1 -26.95 -10.72 -2.11
CA MET A 1 -25.50 -10.49 -1.94
C MET A 1 -24.78 -11.61 -2.67
N VAL A 2 -23.91 -11.28 -3.61
CA VAL A 2 -23.27 -12.25 -4.51
C VAL A 2 -21.77 -12.08 -4.44
N GLU A 3 -21.07 -13.18 -4.16
CA GLU A 3 -19.61 -13.27 -4.14
C GLU A 3 -19.15 -14.13 -5.32
N ASN A 4 -18.14 -13.67 -6.07
CA ASN A 4 -17.42 -14.55 -7.00
C ASN A 4 -15.90 -14.47 -6.80
N ALA A 5 -15.41 -15.37 -5.94
CA ALA A 5 -14.01 -15.69 -5.73
C ALA A 5 -13.71 -17.16 -6.10
N ALA A 6 -14.32 -17.66 -7.20
CA ALA A 6 -14.23 -19.06 -7.56
C ALA A 6 -12.83 -19.51 -8.01
N GLY A 7 -12.56 -20.81 -7.87
CA GLY A 7 -11.35 -21.42 -8.40
C GLY A 7 -10.06 -20.83 -7.81
N PRO A 8 -9.07 -20.43 -8.63
CA PRO A 8 -7.82 -19.86 -8.15
C PRO A 8 -7.98 -18.50 -7.44
N ILE A 9 -9.08 -17.77 -7.69
CA ILE A 9 -9.32 -16.45 -7.09
C ILE A 9 -9.40 -16.56 -5.57
N GLY A 10 -10.14 -17.56 -5.06
CA GLY A 10 -10.36 -17.80 -3.63
C GLY A 10 -9.11 -18.17 -2.83
N ARG A 11 -7.96 -18.39 -3.48
CA ARG A 11 -6.67 -18.56 -2.80
C ARG A 11 -6.07 -17.23 -2.36
N THR A 12 -6.41 -16.16 -3.06
CA THR A 12 -5.81 -14.84 -2.89
C THR A 12 -6.81 -13.85 -2.29
N TYR A 13 -8.08 -13.97 -2.66
CA TYR A 13 -9.17 -13.07 -2.27
C TYR A 13 -10.27 -13.81 -1.51
N SER A 14 -10.84 -13.14 -0.51
CA SER A 14 -12.08 -13.53 0.16
C SER A 14 -12.88 -12.25 0.37
N PHE A 15 -14.13 -12.23 -0.09
CA PHE A 15 -15.00 -11.07 0.02
C PHE A 15 -16.04 -11.24 1.13
N GLU A 16 -15.95 -12.30 1.94
CA GLU A 16 -16.94 -12.60 2.97
C GLU A 16 -17.11 -11.49 4.01
N GLU A 17 -16.01 -10.84 4.41
CA GLU A 17 -16.02 -9.74 5.37
C GLU A 17 -16.62 -8.48 4.77
N GLU A 18 -16.26 -8.17 3.52
CA GLU A 18 -16.83 -7.08 2.75
C GLU A 18 -18.36 -7.25 2.62
N LEU A 19 -18.82 -8.42 2.18
CA LEU A 19 -20.25 -8.72 2.02
C LEU A 19 -20.99 -8.67 3.35
N ARG A 20 -20.40 -9.20 4.43
CA ARG A 20 -20.93 -9.06 5.80
C ARG A 20 -21.11 -7.59 6.16
N TRP A 21 -20.12 -6.76 5.86
CA TRP A 21 -20.15 -5.35 6.17
C TRP A 21 -21.22 -4.62 5.35
N MET A 22 -21.27 -4.83 4.03
CA MET A 22 -22.26 -4.23 3.13
C MET A 22 -23.70 -4.63 3.51
N GLU A 23 -23.94 -5.88 3.87
CA GLU A 23 -25.22 -6.35 4.42
C GLU A 23 -25.64 -5.55 5.64
N SER A 24 -24.69 -5.30 6.55
CA SER A 24 -24.96 -4.57 7.78
C SER A 24 -25.34 -3.11 7.55
N GLN A 25 -24.77 -2.48 6.52
CA GLN A 25 -25.06 -1.08 6.17
C GLN A 25 -26.42 -0.94 5.47
N LEU A 26 -26.75 -1.90 4.61
CA LEU A 26 -28.04 -1.93 3.91
C LEU A 26 -29.21 -2.21 4.87
N ALA A 27 -29.00 -3.06 5.88
CA ALA A 27 -29.98 -3.41 6.90
C ALA A 27 -31.34 -3.89 6.35
N LEU A 28 -31.30 -4.62 5.24
CA LEU A 28 -32.43 -5.34 4.64
C LEU A 28 -32.20 -6.86 4.82
N GLY A 29 -33.27 -7.66 4.75
CA GLY A 29 -33.12 -9.12 4.70
C GLY A 29 -32.36 -9.52 3.44
N SER A 30 -31.23 -10.21 3.59
CA SER A 30 -30.36 -10.62 2.49
C SER A 30 -30.24 -12.15 2.37
N GLU A 31 -30.00 -12.60 1.15
CA GLU A 31 -29.53 -13.96 0.85
C GLU A 31 -28.15 -13.85 0.21
N ARG A 32 -27.27 -14.81 0.54
CA ARG A 32 -25.91 -14.89 0.00
C ARG A 32 -25.81 -15.99 -1.04
N LEU A 33 -25.20 -15.64 -2.17
CA LEU A 33 -24.86 -16.57 -3.23
C LEU A 33 -23.35 -16.56 -3.43
N ILE A 34 -22.69 -17.66 -3.07
CA ILE A 34 -21.22 -17.77 -3.07
C ILE A 34 -20.76 -18.57 -4.28
N ASN A 35 -19.85 -17.98 -5.05
CA ASN A 35 -19.24 -18.55 -6.24
C ASN A 35 -20.25 -19.17 -7.22
N PRO A 36 -21.33 -18.46 -7.61
CA PRO A 36 -22.27 -19.00 -8.58
C PRO A 36 -21.66 -19.03 -9.98
N THR A 37 -22.07 -20.03 -10.75
CA THR A 37 -22.02 -19.96 -12.22
C THR A 37 -23.03 -18.92 -12.71
N VAL A 38 -22.84 -18.41 -13.93
CA VAL A 38 -23.79 -17.47 -14.58
C VAL A 38 -25.24 -17.99 -14.53
N ARG A 39 -25.42 -19.29 -14.79
CA ARG A 39 -26.74 -19.93 -14.78
C ARG A 39 -27.35 -20.00 -13.38
N GLN A 40 -26.55 -20.30 -12.36
CA GLN A 40 -27.02 -20.32 -10.97
C GLN A 40 -27.43 -18.92 -10.50
N LEU A 41 -26.67 -17.88 -10.88
CA LEU A 41 -27.03 -16.49 -10.62
C LEU A 41 -28.41 -16.17 -11.21
N SER A 42 -28.62 -16.38 -12.51
CA SER A 42 -29.91 -16.10 -13.16
C SER A 42 -31.07 -16.88 -12.55
N ASN A 43 -30.88 -18.16 -12.25
CA ASN A 43 -31.92 -18.99 -11.64
C ASN A 43 -32.30 -18.47 -10.24
N SER A 44 -31.32 -18.04 -9.44
CA SER A 44 -31.59 -17.47 -8.12
C SER A 44 -32.35 -16.16 -8.21
N LEU A 45 -31.96 -15.27 -9.14
CA LEU A 45 -32.65 -13.99 -9.34
C LEU A 45 -34.10 -14.17 -9.83
N LEU A 46 -34.36 -15.15 -10.69
CA LEU A 46 -35.74 -15.49 -11.11
C LEU A 46 -36.58 -16.04 -9.96
N ALA A 47 -35.99 -16.84 -9.08
CA ALA A 47 -36.66 -17.46 -7.95
C ALA A 47 -36.98 -16.44 -6.84
N HIS A 48 -36.03 -15.58 -6.50
CA HIS A 48 -36.11 -14.70 -5.33
C HIS A 48 -36.54 -13.26 -5.66
N LYS A 49 -36.33 -12.81 -6.90
CA LYS A 49 -36.70 -11.47 -7.40
C LYS A 49 -36.27 -10.31 -6.46
N PRO A 50 -34.96 -10.17 -6.16
CA PRO A 50 -34.49 -9.27 -5.11
C PRO A 50 -34.41 -7.80 -5.52
N ASP A 51 -35.03 -6.88 -4.79
CA ASP A 51 -35.00 -5.43 -5.09
C ASP A 51 -33.58 -4.85 -5.22
N VAL A 52 -32.60 -5.41 -4.51
CA VAL A 52 -31.20 -4.96 -4.53
C VAL A 52 -30.26 -6.13 -4.76
N ILE A 53 -29.32 -5.96 -5.69
CA ILE A 53 -28.23 -6.90 -5.95
C ILE A 53 -26.91 -6.19 -5.61
N HIS A 54 -26.05 -6.84 -4.86
CA HIS A 54 -24.66 -6.44 -4.65
C HIS A 54 -23.79 -7.59 -5.12
N LEU A 55 -22.92 -7.34 -6.10
CA LEU A 55 -22.05 -8.32 -6.74
C LEU A 55 -20.60 -7.89 -6.59
N THR A 56 -19.81 -8.72 -5.92
CA THR A 56 -18.36 -8.54 -5.74
C THR A 56 -17.60 -9.65 -6.44
N GLY A 57 -16.45 -9.33 -7.05
CA GLY A 57 -15.57 -10.32 -7.68
C GLY A 57 -14.35 -9.71 -8.36
N VAL A 58 -13.73 -10.47 -9.25
CA VAL A 58 -12.52 -10.08 -10.00
C VAL A 58 -12.88 -9.87 -11.47
N ASP A 59 -12.64 -8.66 -11.99
CA ASP A 59 -12.93 -8.33 -13.38
C ASP A 59 -11.93 -8.97 -14.37
N LEU A 60 -12.25 -8.96 -15.66
CA LEU A 60 -11.40 -9.60 -16.68
C LEU A 60 -9.99 -8.98 -16.76
N HIS A 61 -9.87 -7.65 -16.61
CA HIS A 61 -8.58 -6.96 -16.71
C HIS A 61 -7.68 -7.24 -15.51
N GLN A 62 -8.26 -7.28 -14.30
CA GLN A 62 -7.56 -7.74 -13.11
C GLN A 62 -7.19 -9.22 -13.22
N GLY A 63 -8.08 -10.06 -13.76
CA GLY A 63 -7.82 -11.47 -14.05
C GLY A 63 -6.57 -11.68 -14.91
N GLN A 64 -6.40 -10.88 -15.97
CA GLN A 64 -5.20 -10.92 -16.80
C GLN A 64 -3.95 -10.49 -16.02
N SER A 65 -4.04 -9.42 -15.22
CA SER A 65 -2.94 -8.93 -14.39
C SER A 65 -2.47 -9.96 -13.35
N LEU A 66 -3.40 -10.77 -12.85
CA LEU A 66 -3.16 -11.87 -11.92
C LEU A 66 -2.75 -13.19 -12.61
N ARG A 67 -2.60 -13.19 -13.94
CA ARG A 67 -2.30 -14.38 -14.76
C ARG A 67 -3.33 -15.51 -14.58
N LEU A 68 -4.59 -15.15 -14.32
CA LEU A 68 -5.71 -16.09 -14.24
C LEU A 68 -6.30 -16.42 -15.60
N ILE A 69 -6.18 -15.47 -16.54
CA ILE A 69 -6.55 -15.61 -17.95
C ILE A 69 -5.39 -15.12 -18.82
N GLU A 70 -5.26 -15.65 -20.04
CA GLU A 70 -4.12 -15.34 -20.91
C GLU A 70 -4.16 -13.90 -21.44
N LYS A 71 -5.34 -13.42 -21.85
CA LYS A 71 -5.51 -12.08 -22.43
C LYS A 71 -6.97 -11.63 -22.38
N ALA A 72 -7.23 -10.51 -21.72
CA ALA A 72 -8.51 -9.83 -21.81
C ALA A 72 -8.65 -9.18 -23.20
N GLU A 73 -9.80 -9.34 -23.84
CA GLU A 73 -10.08 -8.68 -25.11
C GLU A 73 -10.23 -7.16 -24.89
N SER A 74 -9.53 -6.38 -25.73
CA SER A 74 -9.55 -4.92 -25.60
C SER A 74 -10.95 -4.37 -25.85
N GLY A 75 -11.46 -3.62 -24.88
CA GLY A 75 -12.81 -3.05 -24.94
C GLY A 75 -13.92 -4.03 -24.56
N ILE A 76 -13.59 -5.19 -23.97
CA ILE A 76 -14.56 -6.06 -23.32
C ILE A 76 -14.34 -5.99 -21.81
N ASP A 77 -15.35 -5.52 -21.09
CA ASP A 77 -15.40 -5.59 -19.64
C ASP A 77 -16.26 -6.79 -19.22
N GLY A 78 -16.10 -7.26 -17.99
CA GLY A 78 -16.79 -8.44 -17.51
C GLY A 78 -16.31 -8.89 -16.14
N LEU A 79 -16.70 -10.09 -15.74
CA LEU A 79 -16.38 -10.68 -14.44
C LEU A 79 -15.92 -12.11 -14.63
N LEU A 80 -14.90 -12.53 -13.88
CA LEU A 80 -14.58 -13.95 -13.73
C LEU A 80 -15.61 -14.59 -12.80
N MET A 81 -16.29 -15.63 -13.28
CA MET A 81 -17.29 -16.37 -12.49
C MET A 81 -16.92 -17.84 -12.36
N ALA A 82 -17.53 -18.55 -11.41
CA ALA A 82 -17.38 -20.01 -11.32
C ALA A 82 -17.73 -20.68 -12.65
N GLY A 83 -16.83 -21.55 -13.11
CA GLY A 83 -16.99 -22.23 -14.38
C GLY A 83 -17.87 -23.48 -14.31
N VAL A 84 -18.41 -23.89 -15.45
CA VAL A 84 -19.18 -25.14 -15.57
C VAL A 84 -18.26 -26.34 -15.83
N ASP A 85 -17.36 -26.18 -16.80
CA ASP A 85 -16.39 -27.19 -17.24
C ASP A 85 -14.94 -26.79 -16.92
N SER A 86 -14.76 -25.63 -16.28
CA SER A 86 -13.50 -25.00 -15.93
C SER A 86 -13.54 -24.50 -14.47
N PRO A 87 -12.40 -24.20 -13.83
CA PRO A 87 -12.40 -23.58 -12.50
C PRO A 87 -13.02 -22.17 -12.49
N ILE A 88 -12.89 -21.42 -13.59
CA ILE A 88 -13.37 -20.06 -13.78
C ILE A 88 -13.75 -19.84 -15.25
N ASP A 89 -14.87 -19.17 -15.50
CA ASP A 89 -15.32 -18.75 -16.84
C ASP A 89 -15.22 -17.22 -16.98
N GLU A 90 -14.81 -16.76 -18.16
CA GLU A 90 -14.82 -15.35 -18.55
C GLU A 90 -16.24 -14.94 -18.99
N VAL A 91 -16.87 -14.03 -18.24
CA VAL A 91 -18.24 -13.59 -18.51
C VAL A 91 -18.22 -12.13 -18.95
N ASP A 92 -18.48 -11.89 -20.24
CA ASP A 92 -18.53 -10.54 -20.79
C ASP A 92 -19.72 -9.72 -20.25
N HIS A 93 -19.63 -8.39 -20.39
CA HIS A 93 -20.63 -7.44 -19.91
C HIS A 93 -22.06 -7.72 -20.44
N SER A 94 -22.23 -8.23 -21.65
CA SER A 94 -23.54 -8.54 -22.23
C SER A 94 -24.12 -9.81 -21.62
N GLN A 95 -23.31 -10.85 -21.46
CA GLN A 95 -23.70 -12.07 -20.79
C GLN A 95 -24.05 -11.80 -19.32
N LEU A 96 -23.23 -11.00 -18.64
CA LEU A 96 -23.43 -10.64 -17.24
C LEU A 96 -24.68 -9.77 -17.03
N GLY A 97 -24.92 -8.78 -17.90
CA GLY A 97 -26.13 -7.97 -17.87
C GLY A 97 -27.41 -8.82 -17.99
N LYS A 98 -27.45 -9.75 -18.95
CA LYS A 98 -28.55 -10.72 -19.10
C LYS A 98 -28.70 -11.63 -17.90
N ALA A 99 -27.57 -12.00 -17.28
CA ALA A 99 -27.58 -12.88 -16.13
C ALA A 99 -28.11 -12.18 -14.86
N LEU A 100 -27.84 -10.88 -14.73
CA LEU A 100 -28.32 -9.99 -13.66
C LEU A 100 -29.77 -9.55 -13.84
N ASN A 101 -30.29 -9.54 -15.08
CA ASN A 101 -31.71 -9.36 -15.33
C ASN A 101 -32.32 -10.42 -16.28
N PRO A 102 -32.47 -11.67 -15.82
CA PRO A 102 -33.01 -12.75 -16.65
C PRO A 102 -34.49 -12.51 -17.02
N ARG A 103 -34.89 -12.98 -18.21
CA ARG A 103 -36.28 -12.85 -18.69
C ARG A 103 -37.28 -13.42 -17.68
N GLY A 104 -38.26 -12.60 -17.29
CA GLY A 104 -39.27 -12.94 -16.27
C GLY A 104 -38.96 -12.35 -14.90
N TYR A 105 -37.80 -11.70 -14.76
CA TYR A 105 -37.49 -10.78 -13.67
C TYR A 105 -37.77 -9.33 -14.11
N VAL A 106 -38.37 -8.53 -13.24
CA VAL A 106 -38.74 -7.13 -13.52
C VAL A 106 -37.55 -6.17 -13.43
N GLY A 107 -36.36 -6.67 -13.10
CA GLY A 107 -35.17 -5.90 -12.81
C GLY A 107 -35.10 -5.46 -11.35
N ALA A 108 -33.88 -5.44 -10.80
CA ALA A 108 -33.63 -4.88 -9.49
C ALA A 108 -33.82 -3.34 -9.52
N GLN A 109 -34.21 -2.76 -8.38
CA GLN A 109 -34.20 -1.31 -8.21
C GLN A 109 -32.76 -0.77 -8.26
N LEU A 110 -31.81 -1.53 -7.69
CA LEU A 110 -30.39 -1.21 -7.75
C LEU A 110 -29.53 -2.46 -7.89
N VAL A 111 -28.57 -2.41 -8.81
CA VAL A 111 -27.46 -3.36 -8.88
C VAL A 111 -26.15 -2.64 -8.55
N VAL A 112 -25.46 -3.06 -7.50
CA VAL A 112 -24.12 -2.57 -7.16
C VAL A 112 -23.09 -3.59 -7.65
N LEU A 113 -22.14 -3.14 -8.44
CA LEU A 113 -21.08 -3.93 -9.06
C LEU A 113 -19.72 -3.55 -8.42
N ASN A 114 -19.39 -4.20 -7.31
CA ASN A 114 -18.19 -3.93 -6.53
C ASN A 114 -16.96 -4.68 -7.06
N PHE A 115 -16.47 -4.25 -8.22
CA PHE A 115 -15.24 -4.72 -8.85
C PHE A 115 -14.76 -3.67 -9.86
N PHE A 116 -13.50 -3.76 -10.30
CA PHE A 116 -12.91 -2.76 -11.20
C PHE A 116 -13.55 -2.78 -12.59
N ASN A 117 -13.49 -1.65 -13.30
CA ASN A 117 -14.00 -1.52 -14.67
C ASN A 117 -15.49 -1.91 -14.84
N SER A 118 -16.29 -1.86 -13.76
CA SER A 118 -17.68 -2.30 -13.76
C SER A 118 -18.65 -1.24 -14.29
N ALA A 119 -18.33 0.06 -14.19
CA ALA A 119 -19.22 1.14 -14.59
C ALA A 119 -19.40 1.27 -16.10
N GLY A 120 -18.33 1.11 -16.88
CA GLY A 120 -18.32 1.48 -18.29
C GLY A 120 -19.34 0.67 -19.10
N ARG A 121 -19.19 -0.66 -19.11
CA ARG A 121 -20.04 -1.55 -19.91
C ARG A 121 -20.96 -2.43 -19.07
N VAL A 122 -20.49 -2.97 -17.94
CA VAL A 122 -21.30 -3.92 -17.16
C VAL A 122 -22.51 -3.23 -16.52
N ALA A 123 -22.31 -2.08 -15.86
CA ALA A 123 -23.40 -1.31 -15.27
C ALA A 123 -24.40 -0.83 -16.34
N ALA A 124 -23.89 -0.31 -17.45
CA ALA A 124 -24.71 0.11 -18.59
C ALA A 124 -25.55 -1.05 -19.15
N ALA A 125 -24.94 -2.21 -19.42
CA ALA A 125 -25.62 -3.40 -19.90
C ALA A 125 -26.66 -3.92 -18.89
N THR A 126 -26.40 -3.80 -17.59
CA THR A 126 -27.33 -4.20 -16.53
C THR A 126 -28.61 -3.35 -16.54
N VAL A 127 -28.47 -2.04 -16.76
CA VAL A 127 -29.62 -1.13 -16.93
C VAL A 127 -30.34 -1.37 -18.26
N GLU A 128 -29.59 -1.60 -19.34
CA GLU A 128 -30.15 -1.93 -20.66
C GLU A 128 -31.02 -3.20 -20.62
N GLU A 129 -30.57 -4.22 -19.91
CA GLU A 129 -31.32 -5.48 -19.74
C GLU A 129 -32.50 -5.34 -18.77
N GLY A 130 -32.61 -4.22 -18.04
CA GLY A 130 -33.85 -3.78 -17.38
C GLY A 130 -33.76 -3.48 -15.87
N ALA A 131 -32.57 -3.42 -15.27
CA ALA A 131 -32.44 -2.86 -13.92
C ALA A 131 -32.79 -1.36 -13.91
N GLN A 132 -33.39 -0.86 -12.82
CA GLN A 132 -33.72 0.57 -12.73
C GLN A 132 -32.48 1.44 -12.55
N ALA A 133 -31.47 0.93 -11.85
CA ALA A 133 -30.19 1.58 -11.68
C ALA A 133 -29.06 0.56 -11.50
N ALA A 134 -27.85 0.95 -11.90
CA ALA A 134 -26.63 0.20 -11.64
C ALA A 134 -25.49 1.12 -11.22
N LEU A 135 -24.77 0.75 -10.17
CA LEU A 135 -23.63 1.49 -9.63
C LEU A 135 -22.35 0.69 -9.82
N GLY A 136 -21.29 1.34 -10.29
CA GLY A 136 -19.99 0.69 -10.48
C GLY A 136 -18.82 1.67 -10.53
N PHE A 137 -17.64 1.15 -10.86
CA PHE A 137 -16.37 1.87 -10.90
C PHE A 137 -15.83 1.96 -12.34
N GLN A 138 -15.42 3.14 -12.77
CA GLN A 138 -14.99 3.41 -14.14
C GLN A 138 -13.71 2.66 -14.53
N ASP A 139 -12.84 2.45 -13.56
CA ASP A 139 -11.50 1.91 -13.69
C ASP A 139 -11.07 1.25 -12.38
N ARG A 140 -9.76 1.21 -12.07
CA ARG A 140 -9.24 0.63 -10.83
C ARG A 140 -9.47 1.59 -9.67
N VAL A 141 -10.14 1.12 -8.63
CA VAL A 141 -10.41 1.87 -7.40
C VAL A 141 -9.62 1.27 -6.25
N ASP A 142 -9.23 2.10 -5.29
CA ASP A 142 -8.72 1.60 -4.01
C ASP A 142 -9.85 0.90 -3.24
N ASP A 143 -9.61 -0.32 -2.78
CA ASP A 143 -10.64 -1.16 -2.13
C ASP A 143 -11.20 -0.47 -0.88
N GLU A 144 -10.35 0.19 -0.08
CA GLU A 144 -10.78 0.89 1.13
C GLU A 144 -11.72 2.06 0.79
N ILE A 145 -11.39 2.83 -0.25
CA ILE A 145 -12.24 3.93 -0.73
C ILE A 145 -13.57 3.41 -1.29
N ALA A 146 -13.52 2.36 -2.12
CA ALA A 146 -14.70 1.77 -2.74
C ALA A 146 -15.70 1.31 -1.69
N GLU A 147 -15.24 0.55 -0.71
CA GLU A 147 -16.10 -0.01 0.32
C GLU A 147 -16.61 1.07 1.29
N ARG A 148 -15.78 2.06 1.66
CA ARG A 148 -16.23 3.21 2.47
C ARG A 148 -17.30 4.01 1.75
N PHE A 149 -17.15 4.23 0.44
CA PHE A 149 -18.17 4.88 -0.37
C PHE A 149 -19.47 4.06 -0.39
N LEU A 150 -19.40 2.76 -0.67
CA LEU A 150 -20.59 1.89 -0.74
C LEU A 150 -21.31 1.79 0.62
N ALA A 151 -20.55 1.71 1.72
CA ALA A 151 -21.10 1.76 3.07
C ALA A 151 -21.82 3.08 3.35
N ALA A 152 -21.20 4.21 3.01
CA ALA A 152 -21.82 5.52 3.14
C ALA A 152 -23.07 5.65 2.26
N PHE A 153 -23.00 5.15 1.03
CA PHE A 153 -24.11 5.15 0.09
C PHE A 153 -25.30 4.34 0.61
N TYR A 154 -25.12 3.10 1.07
CA TYR A 154 -26.25 2.33 1.60
C TYR A 154 -26.89 2.97 2.82
N ARG A 155 -26.07 3.53 3.72
CA ARG A 155 -26.57 4.25 4.89
C ARG A 155 -27.36 5.49 4.52
N GLU A 156 -26.82 6.33 3.64
CA GLU A 156 -27.48 7.58 3.25
C GLU A 156 -28.69 7.32 2.36
N TRP A 157 -28.62 6.34 1.46
CA TRP A 157 -29.77 5.92 0.67
C TRP A 157 -30.94 5.50 1.56
N ARG A 158 -30.67 4.68 2.59
CA ARG A 158 -31.67 4.32 3.60
C ARG A 158 -32.16 5.53 4.41
N SER A 159 -31.26 6.44 4.81
CA SER A 159 -31.59 7.63 5.62
C SER A 159 -32.47 8.63 4.86
N GLN A 160 -32.31 8.69 3.53
CA GLN A 160 -33.08 9.56 2.63
C GLN A 160 -34.36 8.91 2.10
N SER A 161 -34.95 7.98 2.86
CA SER A 161 -36.19 7.29 2.43
C SER A 161 -36.05 6.62 1.05
N TRP A 162 -34.85 6.08 0.77
CA TRP A 162 -34.50 5.39 -0.46
C TRP A 162 -34.44 6.29 -1.71
N ASP A 163 -34.18 7.59 -1.55
CA ASP A 163 -33.82 8.48 -2.66
C ASP A 163 -32.39 8.18 -3.16
N LEU A 164 -32.32 7.64 -4.37
CA LEU A 164 -31.07 7.17 -4.97
C LEU A 164 -30.10 8.32 -5.28
N LEU A 165 -30.60 9.47 -5.77
CA LEU A 165 -29.75 10.59 -6.16
C LEU A 165 -29.17 11.28 -4.92
N ASP A 166 -30.00 11.51 -3.92
CA ASP A 166 -29.56 12.16 -2.68
C ASP A 166 -28.65 11.24 -1.86
N GLY A 167 -28.95 9.95 -1.78
CA GLY A 167 -28.05 8.96 -1.16
C GLY A 167 -26.67 8.93 -1.82
N PHE A 168 -26.63 8.91 -3.16
CA PHE A 168 -25.39 8.94 -3.94
C PHE A 168 -24.59 10.24 -3.73
N ARG A 169 -25.25 11.40 -3.75
CA ARG A 169 -24.60 12.71 -3.53
C ARG A 169 -24.00 12.82 -2.13
N LYS A 170 -24.74 12.43 -1.09
CA LYS A 170 -24.25 12.49 0.30
C LYS A 170 -23.08 11.53 0.54
N ALA A 171 -23.11 10.34 -0.04
CA ALA A 171 -21.97 9.43 0.02
C ALA A 171 -20.70 10.07 -0.57
N PHE A 172 -20.83 10.76 -1.70
CA PHE A 172 -19.73 11.51 -2.30
C PHE A 172 -19.24 12.66 -1.43
N GLU A 173 -20.13 13.42 -0.79
CA GLU A 173 -19.75 14.49 0.14
C GLU A 173 -18.93 13.93 1.31
N ILE A 174 -19.37 12.83 1.92
CA ILE A 174 -18.68 12.18 3.05
C ILE A 174 -17.26 11.77 2.66
N ILE A 175 -17.08 11.13 1.51
CA ILE A 175 -15.78 10.62 1.05
C ILE A 175 -14.83 11.75 0.61
N ARG A 176 -15.36 12.83 0.00
CA ARG A 176 -14.56 14.01 -0.36
C ARG A 176 -13.99 14.76 0.85
N HIS A 177 -14.69 14.72 1.98
CA HIS A 177 -14.23 15.40 3.20
C HIS A 177 -13.24 14.58 4.02
N SER A 178 -13.16 13.27 3.81
CA SER A 178 -12.35 12.36 4.64
C SER A 178 -11.07 11.87 3.98
N THR A 179 -10.85 12.16 2.68
CA THR A 179 -9.71 11.64 1.91
C THR A 179 -9.32 12.56 0.76
N VAL A 180 -8.01 12.69 0.48
CA VAL A 180 -7.52 13.23 -0.80
C VAL A 180 -7.74 12.15 -1.85
N LEU A 181 -8.81 12.28 -2.64
CA LEU A 181 -9.26 11.25 -3.57
C LEU A 181 -8.33 11.13 -4.80
N HIS A 182 -7.59 10.03 -4.88
CA HIS A 182 -6.89 9.57 -6.09
C HIS A 182 -7.66 8.40 -6.74
N ALA A 183 -9.00 8.47 -6.74
CA ALA A 183 -9.86 7.32 -7.03
C ALA A 183 -10.49 7.38 -8.43
N ALA A 184 -10.74 6.18 -8.96
CA ALA A 184 -11.61 5.92 -10.11
C ALA A 184 -12.95 6.68 -10.05
N GLY A 185 -13.51 6.99 -11.22
CA GLY A 185 -14.86 7.54 -11.29
C GLY A 185 -15.89 6.52 -10.77
N ILE A 186 -16.68 6.89 -9.75
CA ILE A 186 -17.83 6.08 -9.32
C ILE A 186 -19.06 6.56 -10.09
N VAL A 187 -19.73 5.65 -10.79
CA VAL A 187 -20.79 5.99 -11.74
C VAL A 187 -22.10 5.33 -11.33
N LEU A 188 -23.18 6.09 -11.40
CA LEU A 188 -24.55 5.62 -11.22
C LEU A 188 -25.32 5.72 -12.55
N TRP A 189 -25.57 4.58 -13.18
CA TRP A 189 -26.44 4.44 -14.33
C TRP A 189 -27.90 4.32 -13.88
N THR A 190 -28.80 4.96 -14.61
CA THR A 190 -30.23 4.96 -14.29
C THR A 190 -31.06 4.83 -15.56
N ALA A 191 -32.13 4.03 -15.50
CA ALA A 191 -33.06 3.85 -16.62
C ALA A 191 -33.87 5.13 -16.93
N LYS A 192 -34.02 6.01 -15.93
CA LYS A 192 -34.72 7.29 -16.03
C LYS A 192 -33.83 8.40 -15.46
N GLY A 193 -33.78 9.55 -16.14
CA GLY A 193 -32.96 10.68 -15.71
C GLY A 193 -33.40 11.25 -14.36
N LEU A 194 -32.47 11.33 -13.41
CA LEU A 194 -32.73 11.83 -12.05
C LEU A 194 -32.57 13.36 -11.88
N ILE A 195 -32.04 14.07 -12.91
CA ILE A 195 -31.59 15.48 -12.78
C ILE A 195 -32.53 16.49 -13.49
N SER A 196 -33.71 16.06 -13.97
CA SER A 196 -34.65 16.96 -14.69
C SER A 196 -35.71 17.62 -13.78
N PRO A 197 -36.09 18.91 -14.03
CA PRO A 197 -37.04 19.64 -13.19
C PRO A 197 -38.46 19.05 -13.14
N ALA A 198 -38.82 18.19 -14.10
CA ALA A 198 -40.11 17.49 -14.14
C ALA A 198 -40.19 16.28 -13.17
N ALA A 199 -39.08 15.88 -12.54
CA ALA A 199 -39.04 14.74 -11.61
C ALA A 199 -39.45 15.10 -10.17
N VAL A 200 -39.69 16.38 -9.87
CA VAL A 200 -40.03 16.85 -8.50
C VAL A 200 -41.49 16.60 -8.12
N THR A 201 -42.34 16.16 -9.06
CA THR A 201 -43.71 15.75 -8.74
C THR A 201 -44.03 14.40 -9.35
N GLN A 202 -44.18 13.41 -8.47
CA GLN A 202 -44.58 12.03 -8.69
C GLN A 202 -43.46 11.07 -9.12
N ASN A 203 -42.77 10.51 -8.12
CA ASN A 203 -42.52 9.07 -8.05
C ASN A 203 -42.32 8.73 -6.57
N ASN A 204 -43.39 8.30 -5.89
CA ASN A 204 -43.18 7.34 -4.80
C ASN A 204 -42.52 6.13 -5.48
N PRO A 205 -41.27 5.74 -5.14
CA PRO A 205 -40.82 4.42 -5.52
C PRO A 205 -41.82 3.41 -4.96
N GLU A 206 -42.14 2.36 -5.72
CA GLU A 206 -42.77 1.18 -5.14
C GLU A 206 -41.91 0.82 -3.92
N THR A 207 -42.49 1.05 -2.74
CA THR A 207 -41.80 1.01 -1.45
C THR A 207 -40.98 -0.27 -1.41
N ILE A 208 -39.64 -0.17 -1.27
CA ILE A 208 -38.81 -1.35 -0.96
C ILE A 208 -39.53 -2.06 0.18
N THR A 209 -40.10 -3.23 -0.12
CA THR A 209 -40.92 -3.97 0.84
C THR A 209 -39.98 -4.55 1.88
N ALA A 210 -39.60 -3.73 2.85
CA ALA A 210 -38.81 -4.13 3.99
C ALA A 210 -39.62 -5.20 4.73
N LYS A 211 -39.22 -6.48 4.59
CA LYS A 211 -39.53 -7.49 5.59
C LYS A 211 -38.70 -7.18 6.83
N THR A 212 -39.09 -6.14 7.56
CA THR A 212 -38.53 -5.82 8.87
C THR A 212 -38.87 -7.00 9.77
N GLN A 213 -37.87 -7.66 10.35
CA GLN A 213 -38.11 -8.65 11.40
C GLN A 213 -38.89 -7.95 12.52
N ALA A 214 -40.11 -8.42 12.78
CA ALA A 214 -40.98 -7.88 13.79
C ALA A 214 -40.38 -8.10 15.18
N ALA A 215 -39.92 -7.03 15.81
CA ALA A 215 -39.68 -6.99 17.25
C ALA A 215 -41.05 -6.92 17.95
N ASP A 216 -41.52 -8.07 18.44
CA ASP A 216 -42.81 -8.19 19.09
C ASP A 216 -42.71 -7.96 20.60
N THR A 217 -43.72 -7.28 21.13
CA THR A 217 -44.09 -7.05 22.55
C THR A 217 -43.33 -6.03 23.40
N ALA A 218 -43.81 -4.79 23.34
CA ALA A 218 -43.81 -3.88 24.48
C ALA A 218 -44.82 -4.37 25.54
N LYS A 219 -44.32 -5.02 26.60
CA LYS A 219 -45.03 -5.13 27.89
C LYS A 219 -44.27 -4.32 28.94
N LYS A 220 -44.95 -3.29 29.46
CA LYS A 220 -44.54 -2.55 30.65
C LYS A 220 -44.39 -3.51 31.83
N SER A 221 -43.16 -3.70 32.32
CA SER A 221 -42.90 -4.03 33.72
C SER A 221 -41.47 -3.67 34.12
N SER A 222 -41.37 -2.73 35.07
CA SER A 222 -40.35 -2.57 36.12
C SER A 222 -38.95 -3.17 35.92
N ASP A 223 -37.96 -2.28 35.91
CA ASP A 223 -36.67 -2.39 36.61
C ASP A 223 -35.90 -3.72 36.44
N LYS A 224 -35.30 -3.89 35.25
CA LYS A 224 -34.14 -4.74 35.00
C LYS A 224 -33.24 -4.02 34.01
N SER A 225 -31.95 -3.93 34.30
CA SER A 225 -30.95 -3.38 33.39
C SER A 225 -31.09 -4.03 32.01
N VAL A 226 -31.59 -3.27 31.03
CA VAL A 226 -31.54 -3.69 29.63
C VAL A 226 -30.07 -3.66 29.24
N THR A 227 -29.43 -4.84 29.19
CA THR A 227 -28.12 -4.99 28.56
C THR A 227 -28.31 -4.63 27.09
N VAL A 228 -27.88 -3.42 26.73
CA VAL A 228 -27.85 -2.96 25.33
C VAL A 228 -26.84 -3.85 24.62
N ASN A 229 -27.28 -4.62 23.62
CA ASN A 229 -26.39 -5.44 22.80
C ASN A 229 -25.54 -4.52 21.92
N LEU A 230 -24.27 -4.33 22.26
CA LEU A 230 -23.39 -3.39 21.59
C LEU A 230 -22.98 -3.84 20.18
N HIS A 231 -23.17 -5.12 19.82
CA HIS A 231 -22.97 -5.61 18.45
C HIS A 231 -23.97 -5.01 17.44
N GLU A 232 -25.10 -4.48 17.90
CA GLU A 232 -26.05 -3.75 17.05
C GLU A 232 -25.60 -2.31 16.75
N PHE A 233 -24.66 -1.78 17.54
CA PHE A 233 -24.19 -0.39 17.45
C PHE A 233 -22.78 -0.26 16.91
N LEU A 234 -21.94 -1.28 17.08
CA LEU A 234 -20.53 -1.26 16.74
C LEU A 234 -20.14 -2.53 15.97
N ASP A 235 -19.45 -2.33 14.85
CA ASP A 235 -18.78 -3.37 14.08
C ASP A 235 -17.28 -3.09 14.05
N VAL A 236 -16.48 -4.14 13.85
CA VAL A 236 -15.03 -4.03 13.78
C VAL A 236 -14.52 -4.81 12.59
N ARG A 237 -13.75 -4.15 11.74
CA ARG A 237 -13.08 -4.80 10.62
C ARG A 237 -11.58 -4.83 10.85
N VAL A 238 -11.00 -6.02 10.76
CA VAL A 238 -9.57 -6.25 10.96
C VAL A 238 -9.04 -7.09 9.81
N GLN A 239 -8.12 -6.54 9.04
CA GLN A 239 -7.34 -7.27 8.06
C GLN A 239 -5.89 -7.37 8.57
N ALA A 240 -5.61 -8.48 9.25
CA ALA A 240 -4.30 -8.76 9.83
C ALA A 240 -3.23 -8.96 8.73
N PRO A 241 -1.97 -8.53 8.99
CA PRO A 241 -0.89 -8.73 8.03
C PRO A 241 -0.53 -10.21 7.89
N ARG A 242 -0.15 -10.65 6.69
CA ARG A 242 0.41 -11.99 6.48
C ARG A 242 1.83 -12.11 7.04
N SER A 243 2.59 -11.02 7.01
CA SER A 243 3.96 -10.95 7.50
C SER A 243 4.24 -9.62 8.17
N VAL A 244 5.12 -9.66 9.16
CA VAL A 244 5.60 -8.55 9.95
C VAL A 244 7.07 -8.37 9.63
N ASN A 245 7.40 -7.32 8.89
CA ASN A 245 8.77 -6.98 8.54
C ASN A 245 9.31 -5.88 9.47
N TYR A 246 10.42 -6.16 10.16
CA TYR A 246 11.00 -5.22 11.12
C TYR A 246 11.43 -3.92 10.44
N SER A 247 12.07 -4.01 9.26
CA SER A 247 12.65 -2.85 8.59
C SER A 247 11.59 -1.83 8.18
N THR A 248 10.47 -2.30 7.63
CA THR A 248 9.37 -1.43 7.22
C THR A 248 8.62 -0.86 8.44
N MET A 249 8.39 -1.66 9.49
CA MET A 249 7.78 -1.14 10.72
C MET A 249 8.66 -0.11 11.41
N HIS A 250 9.99 -0.29 11.38
CA HIS A 250 10.93 0.66 11.95
C HIS A 250 10.85 2.02 11.24
N GLY A 251 10.63 2.03 9.93
CA GLY A 251 10.35 3.24 9.16
C GLY A 251 8.93 3.81 9.34
N GLY A 252 8.05 3.12 10.08
CA GLY A 252 6.69 3.60 10.37
C GLY A 252 5.60 3.05 9.44
N LYS A 253 5.86 2.00 8.63
CA LYS A 253 4.80 1.32 7.88
C LYS A 253 3.72 0.78 8.82
N ARG A 254 2.46 1.01 8.47
CA ARG A 254 1.29 0.51 9.22
C ARG A 254 1.31 -1.02 9.33
N LEU A 255 0.99 -1.53 10.52
CA LEU A 255 0.96 -2.99 10.77
C LEU A 255 -0.25 -3.66 10.10
N PHE A 256 -1.41 -3.03 10.19
CA PHE A 256 -2.65 -3.54 9.60
C PHE A 256 -2.90 -2.83 8.28
N THR A 257 -3.41 -3.58 7.29
CA THR A 257 -3.98 -2.95 6.10
C THR A 257 -5.27 -2.22 6.48
N THR A 258 -6.12 -2.89 7.26
CA THR A 258 -7.38 -2.36 7.77
C THR A 258 -7.52 -2.71 9.24
N PHE A 259 -7.77 -1.71 10.09
CA PHE A 259 -8.27 -1.90 11.46
C PHE A 259 -9.21 -0.74 11.73
N THR A 260 -10.50 -0.95 11.51
CA THR A 260 -11.47 0.15 11.51
C THR A 260 -12.68 -0.21 12.35
N LEU A 261 -13.09 0.72 13.20
CA LEU A 261 -14.34 0.63 13.96
C LEU A 261 -15.45 1.30 13.14
N TYR A 262 -16.59 0.63 13.01
CA TYR A 262 -17.75 1.15 12.30
C TYR A 262 -18.96 1.25 13.21
N ARG A 263 -19.62 2.40 13.18
CA ARG A 263 -20.89 2.59 13.86
C ARG A 263 -22.03 2.10 12.99
N LYS A 264 -22.92 1.28 13.55
CA LYS A 264 -24.11 0.73 12.88
C LYS A 264 -25.38 1.53 13.19
N ALA A 265 -25.43 2.14 14.37
CA ALA A 265 -26.58 2.92 14.81
C ALA A 265 -26.16 4.12 15.67
N LYS A 266 -27.01 5.15 15.69
CA LYS A 266 -26.84 6.30 16.59
C LYS A 266 -27.08 5.88 18.03
N GLY A 267 -26.29 6.45 18.95
CA GLY A 267 -26.41 6.19 20.38
C GLY A 267 -25.05 6.19 21.06
N ALA A 268 -25.03 6.59 22.33
CA ALA A 268 -23.78 6.67 23.08
C ALA A 268 -23.11 5.30 23.18
N LEU A 269 -21.87 5.21 22.69
CA LEU A 269 -21.00 4.05 22.87
C LEU A 269 -20.13 4.24 24.12
N PRO A 270 -20.02 3.23 25.00
CA PRO A 270 -18.99 3.19 26.01
C PRO A 270 -17.58 3.30 25.41
N PRO A 271 -16.54 3.61 26.23
CA PRO A 271 -15.16 3.54 25.78
C PRO A 271 -14.84 2.18 25.14
N ILE A 272 -14.13 2.23 24.03
CA ILE A 272 -13.73 1.05 23.25
C ILE A 272 -12.26 0.78 23.56
N HIS A 273 -11.96 -0.40 24.09
CA HIS A 273 -10.60 -0.84 24.39
C HIS A 273 -10.13 -1.78 23.29
N ILE A 274 -8.97 -1.47 22.73
CA ILE A 274 -8.28 -2.27 21.72
C ILE A 274 -7.04 -2.87 22.39
N GLU A 275 -6.87 -4.16 22.24
CA GLU A 275 -5.66 -4.88 22.62
C GLU A 275 -5.18 -5.71 21.44
N ILE A 276 -3.90 -5.57 21.12
CA ILE A 276 -3.23 -6.33 20.05
C ILE A 276 -1.95 -6.87 20.65
N VAL A 277 -1.65 -8.14 20.45
CA VAL A 277 -0.46 -8.77 21.03
C VAL A 277 0.19 -9.66 19.98
N LEU A 278 1.39 -9.26 19.53
CA LEU A 278 2.25 -10.13 18.73
C LEU A 278 3.02 -11.04 19.68
N GLN A 279 2.95 -12.35 19.47
CA GLN A 279 3.79 -13.32 20.18
C GLN A 279 5.12 -13.50 19.44
N ALA A 280 6.24 -13.61 20.14
CA ALA A 280 7.48 -14.12 19.53
C ALA A 280 8.29 -14.91 20.56
N GLY A 281 8.26 -16.25 20.44
CA GLY A 281 8.92 -17.13 21.40
C GLY A 281 8.33 -16.98 22.81
N SER A 282 9.16 -16.64 23.80
CA SER A 282 8.74 -16.35 25.17
C SER A 282 8.27 -14.91 25.38
N ASP A 283 8.51 -14.03 24.41
CA ASP A 283 8.17 -12.63 24.50
C ASP A 283 6.79 -12.35 23.89
N SER A 284 6.15 -11.29 24.39
CA SER A 284 4.92 -10.77 23.81
C SER A 284 5.00 -9.25 23.68
N PHE A 285 4.42 -8.72 22.62
CA PHE A 285 4.46 -7.31 22.26
C PHE A 285 3.04 -6.73 22.27
N PRO A 286 2.55 -6.30 23.45
CA PRO A 286 1.21 -5.76 23.57
C PRO A 286 1.16 -4.29 23.10
N PHE A 287 0.16 -3.98 22.29
CA PHE A 287 -0.37 -2.65 22.05
C PHE A 287 -1.75 -2.56 22.69
N ARG A 288 -1.99 -1.49 23.47
CA ARG A 288 -3.28 -1.24 24.11
C ARG A 288 -3.67 0.22 23.92
N LYS A 289 -4.90 0.46 23.45
CA LYS A 289 -5.44 1.80 23.27
C LYS A 289 -6.89 1.84 23.70
N THR A 290 -7.31 2.95 24.30
CA THR A 290 -8.71 3.24 24.55
C THR A 290 -9.13 4.39 23.65
N VAL A 291 -10.21 4.21 22.91
CA VAL A 291 -10.78 5.22 22.02
C VAL A 291 -12.23 5.48 22.38
N ARG A 292 -12.74 6.63 21.93
CA ARG A 292 -14.16 6.98 21.98
C ARG A 292 -14.57 7.37 20.57
N MET A 293 -15.73 6.89 20.15
CA MET A 293 -16.38 7.33 18.92
C MET A 293 -17.51 8.27 19.31
N GLU A 294 -17.43 9.51 18.85
CA GLU A 294 -18.52 10.48 19.01
C GLU A 294 -19.76 10.00 18.24
N ASP A 295 -20.92 10.57 18.52
CA ASP A 295 -22.18 10.19 17.85
C ASP A 295 -22.18 10.53 16.36
N ALA A 296 -21.34 11.48 15.94
CA ALA A 296 -21.13 11.85 14.54
C ALA A 296 -20.13 10.93 13.81
N ASP A 297 -19.31 10.18 14.55
CA ASP A 297 -18.29 9.31 13.99
C ASP A 297 -18.93 8.00 13.52
N TRP A 298 -19.05 7.87 12.20
CA TRP A 298 -19.54 6.63 11.57
C TRP A 298 -18.45 5.59 11.35
N GLU A 299 -17.21 6.04 11.27
CA GLU A 299 -16.02 5.22 11.12
C GLU A 299 -14.88 5.82 11.92
N LEU A 300 -14.00 4.96 12.43
CA LEU A 300 -12.76 5.38 13.08
C LEU A 300 -11.64 4.44 12.61
N PRO A 301 -10.83 4.84 11.61
CA PRO A 301 -9.68 4.06 11.17
C PRO A 301 -8.58 4.13 12.24
N LEU A 302 -8.04 2.97 12.61
CA LEU A 302 -7.06 2.81 13.67
C LEU A 302 -5.72 2.26 13.21
N ALA A 303 -5.61 1.79 11.97
CA ALA A 303 -4.43 1.11 11.43
C ALA A 303 -3.14 1.92 11.66
N ASP A 304 -3.17 3.23 11.39
CA ASP A 304 -2.01 4.12 11.52
C ASP A 304 -1.59 4.41 12.96
N TYR A 305 -2.45 4.11 13.94
CA TYR A 305 -2.16 4.33 15.35
C TYR A 305 -1.67 3.07 16.07
N ILE A 306 -1.71 1.92 15.40
CA ILE A 306 -1.33 0.64 15.97
C ILE A 306 0.15 0.40 15.67
N HIS A 307 0.97 0.45 16.71
CA HIS A 307 2.41 0.19 16.62
C HIS A 307 2.83 -0.87 17.62
N LEU A 308 3.71 -1.78 17.20
CA LEU A 308 4.31 -2.76 18.09
C LEU A 308 5.64 -2.21 18.66
N PRO A 309 5.96 -2.51 19.93
CA PRO A 309 7.26 -2.15 20.50
C PRO A 309 8.39 -2.94 19.83
N LEU A 310 9.21 -2.26 19.01
CA LEU A 310 10.32 -2.86 18.25
C LEU A 310 11.64 -2.93 19.02
N MET A 311 11.65 -2.60 20.32
CA MET A 311 12.87 -2.51 21.13
C MET A 311 13.38 -3.87 21.62
N SER A 312 12.59 -4.93 21.53
CA SER A 312 13.00 -6.24 22.04
C SER A 312 14.08 -6.89 21.18
N GLN A 313 15.02 -7.54 21.86
CA GLN A 313 16.05 -8.37 21.28
C GLN A 313 15.45 -9.58 20.52
N ALA A 314 14.36 -10.18 20.99
CA ALA A 314 13.76 -11.34 20.35
C ALA A 314 13.32 -11.07 18.90
N LEU A 315 12.79 -9.87 18.61
CA LEU A 315 12.44 -9.49 17.22
C LEU A 315 13.68 -9.25 16.35
N ARG A 316 14.76 -8.73 16.94
CA ARG A 316 16.02 -8.45 16.20
C ARG A 316 16.85 -9.69 15.94
N GLU A 317 16.67 -10.74 16.73
CA GLU A 317 17.41 -12.01 16.61
C GLU A 317 16.75 -13.03 15.67
N VAL A 318 15.58 -12.72 15.12
CA VAL A 318 14.93 -13.56 14.11
C VAL A 318 15.85 -13.69 12.89
N ARG A 319 16.39 -14.90 12.68
CA ARG A 319 17.31 -15.20 11.57
C ARG A 319 16.63 -15.77 10.34
N GLU A 320 15.49 -16.41 10.54
CA GLU A 320 14.69 -17.03 9.49
C GLU A 320 13.25 -16.59 9.66
N THR A 321 12.47 -16.58 8.59
CA THR A 321 11.06 -16.23 8.69
C THR A 321 10.32 -17.27 9.53
N MET A 322 9.69 -16.85 10.62
CA MET A 322 9.02 -17.75 11.57
C MET A 322 7.52 -17.47 11.67
N ARG A 323 6.70 -18.51 11.84
CA ARG A 323 5.27 -18.37 12.13
C ARG A 323 5.02 -18.01 13.58
N THR A 324 4.05 -17.15 13.81
CA THR A 324 3.56 -16.80 15.14
C THR A 324 2.10 -16.36 15.11
N GLY A 325 1.54 -16.07 16.28
CA GLY A 325 0.19 -15.51 16.42
C GLY A 325 0.19 -14.01 16.68
N LEU A 326 -0.70 -13.30 15.97
CA LEU A 326 -1.11 -11.93 16.27
C LEU A 326 -2.51 -11.95 16.86
N PHE A 327 -2.59 -11.87 18.19
CA PHE A 327 -3.85 -11.78 18.91
C PHE A 327 -4.40 -10.35 18.80
N TYR A 328 -5.71 -10.21 18.59
CA TYR A 328 -6.38 -8.92 18.63
C TYR A 328 -7.76 -9.05 19.28
N ARG A 329 -8.11 -8.02 20.06
CA ARG A 329 -9.36 -7.96 20.80
C ARG A 329 -9.87 -6.51 20.85
N VAL A 330 -11.16 -6.34 20.60
CA VAL A 330 -11.86 -5.07 20.80
C VAL A 330 -13.04 -5.29 21.74
N THR A 331 -13.05 -4.56 22.84
CA THR A 331 -14.14 -4.56 23.82
C THR A 331 -14.79 -3.19 23.87
N CYS A 332 -16.12 -3.14 23.97
CA CYS A 332 -16.87 -1.91 24.18
C CYS A 332 -17.59 -2.01 25.52
N GLY A 333 -17.19 -1.21 26.50
CA GLY A 333 -17.69 -1.34 27.86
C GLY A 333 -17.34 -2.70 28.49
N LYS A 334 -18.33 -3.58 28.64
CA LYS A 334 -18.15 -4.94 29.18
C LYS A 334 -18.31 -6.05 28.12
N GLU A 335 -18.69 -5.68 26.89
CA GLU A 335 -18.93 -6.64 25.83
C GLU A 335 -17.70 -6.76 24.92
N GLU A 336 -17.41 -7.98 24.49
CA GLU A 336 -16.35 -8.29 23.55
C GLU A 336 -16.93 -8.29 22.14
N ILE A 337 -16.50 -7.34 21.31
CA ILE A 337 -17.04 -7.15 19.96
C ILE A 337 -16.33 -8.08 18.98
N VAL A 338 -14.99 -8.17 19.09
CA VAL A 338 -14.17 -9.14 18.35
C VAL A 338 -13.01 -9.63 19.22
N CYS A 339 -12.66 -10.90 19.06
CA CYS A 339 -11.52 -11.54 19.72
C CYS A 339 -11.06 -12.72 18.88
N ASP A 340 -9.86 -12.63 18.33
CA ASP A 340 -9.33 -13.63 17.42
C ASP A 340 -7.78 -13.59 17.37
N THR A 341 -7.17 -14.57 16.73
CA THR A 341 -5.72 -14.67 16.53
C THR A 341 -5.39 -15.03 15.10
N ALA A 342 -4.72 -14.13 14.40
CA ALA A 342 -4.23 -14.37 13.05
C ALA A 342 -2.87 -15.10 13.09
N GLU A 343 -2.65 -16.05 12.20
CA GLU A 343 -1.31 -16.57 11.90
C GLU A 343 -0.55 -15.52 11.09
N VAL A 344 0.63 -15.12 11.56
CA VAL A 344 1.49 -14.15 10.89
C VAL A 344 2.93 -14.65 10.84
N MET A 345 3.66 -14.28 9.80
CA MET A 345 5.09 -14.53 9.69
C MET A 345 5.87 -13.36 10.30
N ILE A 346 6.92 -13.58 11.09
CA ILE A 346 7.90 -12.55 11.43
C ILE A 346 9.11 -12.71 10.52
N CYS A 347 9.48 -11.65 9.81
CA CYS A 347 10.65 -11.62 8.95
C CYS A 347 11.92 -11.21 9.71
N PRO A 348 13.10 -11.69 9.29
CA PRO A 348 14.38 -11.22 9.81
C PRO A 348 14.56 -9.70 9.69
N ILE A 349 15.32 -9.11 10.60
CA ILE A 349 15.61 -7.65 10.60
C ILE A 349 16.33 -7.20 9.32
N ASP A 350 17.14 -8.09 8.76
CA ASP A 350 17.96 -7.86 7.59
C ASP A 350 17.24 -8.25 6.27
N GLU A 351 15.94 -8.56 6.31
CA GLU A 351 15.13 -8.83 5.13
C GLU A 351 14.50 -7.54 4.60
N TRP A 352 14.94 -7.13 3.41
CA TRP A 352 14.28 -6.11 2.62
C TRP A 352 13.19 -6.72 1.75
N GLN A 353 12.03 -6.08 1.70
CA GLN A 353 10.92 -6.47 0.84
C GLN A 353 10.69 -5.38 -0.19
N TRP A 354 10.82 -5.75 -1.46
CA TRP A 354 10.46 -4.90 -2.57
C TRP A 354 8.95 -4.98 -2.78
N ASP A 355 8.28 -3.84 -2.69
CA ASP A 355 6.88 -3.72 -3.06
C ASP A 355 6.77 -2.60 -4.11
N PRO A 356 6.42 -2.91 -5.36
CA PRO A 356 6.27 -1.89 -6.40
C PRO A 356 5.18 -0.84 -6.08
N LYS A 357 4.28 -1.13 -5.14
CA LYS A 357 3.19 -0.25 -4.70
C LYS A 357 3.51 0.50 -3.41
N ASP A 358 4.58 0.13 -2.70
CA ASP A 358 4.93 0.65 -1.38
C ASP A 358 6.38 1.13 -1.40
N ASP A 359 6.64 2.27 -0.78
CA ASP A 359 7.75 3.11 -1.17
C ASP A 359 9.12 2.45 -0.91
N SER A 360 9.96 2.41 -1.96
CA SER A 360 11.38 2.01 -1.93
C SER A 360 12.20 2.69 -0.81
N ARG A 361 11.70 3.77 -0.21
CA ARG A 361 12.29 4.49 0.93
C ARG A 361 12.67 3.61 2.11
N TRP A 362 11.99 2.49 2.32
CA TRP A 362 12.34 1.54 3.38
C TRP A 362 13.77 1.00 3.25
N LEU A 363 14.33 0.99 2.03
CA LEU A 363 15.72 0.63 1.79
C LEU A 363 16.71 1.57 2.52
N GLY A 364 16.34 2.84 2.74
CA GLY A 364 17.15 3.81 3.49
C GLY A 364 17.43 3.41 4.94
N ALA A 365 16.60 2.55 5.53
CA ALA A 365 16.87 2.00 6.87
C ALA A 365 18.13 1.11 6.89
N PHE A 366 18.53 0.56 5.75
CA PHE A 366 19.72 -0.29 5.61
C PHE A 366 21.01 0.48 5.28
N VAL A 367 20.93 1.81 5.13
CA VAL A 367 22.12 2.65 5.10
C VAL A 367 22.55 2.87 6.56
N LEU A 368 23.67 2.26 6.96
CA LEU A 368 24.12 2.15 8.35
C LEU A 368 25.41 2.96 8.59
N PRO A 369 25.36 4.30 8.67
CA PRO A 369 26.56 5.14 8.77
C PRO A 369 27.34 4.93 10.08
N ARG A 370 26.70 4.37 11.11
CA ARG A 370 27.31 4.07 12.42
C ARG A 370 27.80 2.62 12.55
N ASP A 371 27.76 1.83 11.47
CA ASP A 371 28.34 0.49 11.48
C ASP A 371 29.87 0.60 11.69
N PRO A 372 30.48 -0.22 12.57
CA PRO A 372 31.92 -0.14 12.87
C PRO A 372 32.83 -0.24 11.65
N ALA A 373 32.44 -0.98 10.61
CA ALA A 373 33.22 -1.11 9.40
C ALA A 373 33.25 0.18 8.56
N VAL A 374 32.24 1.05 8.68
CA VAL A 374 32.24 2.36 8.00
C VAL A 374 33.38 3.23 8.54
N LEU A 375 33.56 3.26 9.86
CA LEU A 375 34.69 3.95 10.50
C LEU A 375 36.03 3.40 10.00
N GLU A 376 36.17 2.08 9.96
CA GLU A 376 37.40 1.43 9.45
C GLU A 376 37.70 1.81 7.99
N ILE A 377 36.67 1.86 7.13
CA ILE A 377 36.81 2.25 5.73
C ILE A 377 37.30 3.70 5.60
N VAL A 378 36.71 4.62 6.38
CA VAL A 378 37.04 6.05 6.38
C VAL A 378 38.46 6.28 6.89
N ASP A 379 38.85 5.61 7.98
CA ASP A 379 40.21 5.68 8.54
C ASP A 379 41.26 5.22 7.51
N VAL A 380 40.96 4.14 6.77
CA VAL A 380 41.84 3.66 5.70
C VAL A 380 41.83 4.61 4.49
N ALA A 381 40.71 5.25 4.19
CA ALA A 381 40.56 6.20 3.09
C ALA A 381 41.39 7.48 3.30
N GLN A 382 41.66 7.86 4.55
CA GLN A 382 42.42 9.05 4.93
C GLN A 382 43.77 9.18 4.20
N LYS A 383 44.52 8.08 4.06
CA LYS A 383 45.83 8.09 3.36
C LYS A 383 45.70 8.38 1.86
N TYR A 384 44.58 7.96 1.26
CA TYR A 384 44.31 8.22 -0.15
C TYR A 384 43.87 9.66 -0.35
N LEU A 385 43.06 10.20 0.55
CA LEU A 385 42.65 11.60 0.49
C LEU A 385 43.84 12.55 0.58
N ALA A 386 44.72 12.33 1.57
CA ALA A 386 45.94 13.12 1.72
C ALA A 386 46.84 13.06 0.48
N ALA A 387 46.93 11.89 -0.17
CA ALA A 387 47.69 11.74 -1.40
C ALA A 387 47.01 12.39 -2.62
N LEU A 388 45.68 12.41 -2.69
CA LEU A 388 44.93 13.04 -3.77
C LEU A 388 45.03 14.57 -3.71
N GLN A 389 44.96 15.15 -2.50
CA GLN A 389 45.03 16.59 -2.28
C GLN A 389 46.46 17.13 -2.14
N ASP A 390 47.46 16.24 -2.06
CA ASP A 390 48.85 16.59 -1.71
C ASP A 390 48.94 17.38 -0.38
N ASP A 391 48.07 17.03 0.57
CA ASP A 391 47.96 17.67 1.88
C ASP A 391 47.84 16.63 2.99
N SER A 392 48.84 16.57 3.86
CA SER A 392 48.85 15.67 5.02
C SER A 392 47.78 15.97 6.08
N THR A 393 47.16 17.15 6.03
CA THR A 393 46.12 17.60 6.95
C THR A 393 44.72 17.53 6.36
N ALA A 394 44.59 17.09 5.11
CA ALA A 394 43.31 16.87 4.45
C ALA A 394 42.38 16.04 5.33
N GLY A 395 41.09 16.39 5.39
CA GLY A 395 40.10 15.70 6.21
C GLY A 395 38.84 15.40 5.42
N PHE A 396 38.01 14.51 5.95
CA PHE A 396 36.66 14.29 5.45
C PHE A 396 35.73 15.36 6.03
N ASP A 397 35.65 16.51 5.36
CA ASP A 397 34.89 17.70 5.75
C ASP A 397 33.61 17.91 4.90
N GLY A 398 33.27 16.92 4.06
CA GLY A 398 32.05 16.92 3.26
C GLY A 398 32.00 18.12 2.31
N TYR A 399 30.87 18.83 2.30
CA TYR A 399 30.67 20.01 1.46
C TYR A 399 31.47 21.24 1.89
N GLN A 400 32.13 21.24 3.05
CA GLN A 400 33.02 22.35 3.44
C GLN A 400 34.25 22.45 2.53
N SER A 401 34.58 21.39 1.80
CA SER A 401 35.64 21.39 0.78
C SER A 401 35.29 22.10 -0.53
N VAL A 402 34.05 22.58 -0.70
CA VAL A 402 33.65 23.32 -1.91
C VAL A 402 34.34 24.69 -1.93
N ASP A 403 35.13 24.96 -2.96
CA ASP A 403 35.87 26.22 -3.12
C ASP A 403 35.44 26.97 -4.40
N PRO A 404 34.65 28.04 -4.29
CA PRO A 404 34.13 28.77 -5.44
C PRO A 404 35.20 29.49 -6.27
N GLU A 405 36.44 29.59 -5.78
CA GLU A 405 37.57 30.21 -6.50
C GLU A 405 38.26 29.24 -7.46
N LEU A 406 37.97 27.93 -7.39
CA LEU A 406 38.51 26.91 -8.29
C LEU A 406 37.70 26.81 -9.60
N ASP A 407 38.34 26.28 -10.64
CA ASP A 407 37.68 26.00 -11.94
C ASP A 407 36.57 24.92 -11.83
N ASP A 408 36.72 23.97 -10.89
CA ASP A 408 35.72 22.97 -10.50
C ASP A 408 35.52 23.06 -8.97
N PRO A 409 34.56 23.89 -8.50
CA PRO A 409 34.38 24.16 -7.08
C PRO A 409 34.15 22.92 -6.22
N GLU A 410 33.50 21.89 -6.77
CA GLU A 410 33.13 20.67 -6.07
C GLU A 410 34.20 19.56 -6.11
N ILE A 411 35.38 19.82 -6.69
CA ILE A 411 36.45 18.80 -6.85
C ILE A 411 36.88 18.19 -5.51
N GLY A 412 36.84 18.97 -4.42
CA GLY A 412 37.17 18.51 -3.07
C GLY A 412 36.25 17.38 -2.60
N VAL A 413 34.94 17.50 -2.86
CA VAL A 413 33.93 16.48 -2.55
C VAL A 413 34.22 15.21 -3.35
N GLU A 414 34.51 15.34 -4.64
CA GLU A 414 34.85 14.20 -5.50
C GLU A 414 36.13 13.48 -5.02
N MET A 415 37.14 14.21 -4.57
CA MET A 415 38.36 13.62 -4.00
C MET A 415 38.09 12.81 -2.74
N GLN A 416 37.17 13.25 -1.87
CA GLN A 416 36.74 12.49 -0.69
C GLN A 416 36.06 11.18 -1.10
N VAL A 417 35.12 11.23 -2.04
CA VAL A 417 34.44 10.03 -2.54
C VAL A 417 35.42 9.07 -3.23
N ARG A 418 36.35 9.61 -4.02
CA ARG A 418 37.41 8.84 -4.66
C ARG A 418 38.35 8.17 -3.64
N ALA A 419 38.65 8.82 -2.53
CA ALA A 419 39.45 8.23 -1.46
C ALA A 419 38.74 7.03 -0.81
N LEU A 420 37.42 7.15 -0.55
CA LEU A 420 36.58 6.04 -0.08
C LEU A 420 36.57 4.89 -1.10
N TRP A 421 36.40 5.19 -2.38
CA TRP A 421 36.47 4.19 -3.46
C TRP A 421 37.81 3.44 -3.45
N CYS A 422 38.93 4.15 -3.35
CA CYS A 422 40.27 3.55 -3.30
C CYS A 422 40.43 2.62 -2.08
N SER A 423 39.96 3.03 -0.90
CA SER A 423 39.96 2.19 0.31
C SER A 423 39.22 0.86 0.07
N LEU A 424 38.00 0.94 -0.48
CA LEU A 424 37.18 -0.22 -0.79
C LEU A 424 37.81 -1.13 -1.86
N ALA A 425 38.30 -0.54 -2.96
CA ALA A 425 38.82 -1.28 -4.12
C ALA A 425 40.15 -1.99 -3.82
N PHE A 426 41.04 -1.37 -3.06
CA PHE A 426 42.41 -1.85 -2.88
C PHE A 426 42.65 -2.58 -1.55
N GLU A 427 41.95 -2.21 -0.48
CA GLU A 427 42.24 -2.74 0.86
C GLU A 427 41.22 -3.82 1.28
N MET A 428 39.93 -3.65 0.93
CA MET A 428 38.87 -4.55 1.41
C MET A 428 38.71 -5.84 0.58
N SER A 429 39.10 -5.83 -0.71
CA SER A 429 39.08 -7.01 -1.61
C SER A 429 37.76 -7.81 -1.58
N VAL A 430 36.64 -7.15 -1.89
CA VAL A 430 35.29 -7.73 -1.85
C VAL A 430 34.97 -8.47 -3.16
N ALA A 431 34.43 -9.69 -3.09
CA ALA A 431 33.97 -10.46 -4.24
C ALA A 431 32.45 -10.34 -4.45
N TYR A 432 31.99 -10.43 -5.71
CA TYR A 432 30.55 -10.47 -5.98
C TYR A 432 29.94 -11.80 -5.54
N VAL A 433 28.78 -11.76 -4.92
CA VAL A 433 27.95 -12.94 -4.66
C VAL A 433 26.49 -12.63 -5.02
N ASN A 434 25.79 -13.62 -5.55
CA ASN A 434 24.34 -13.52 -5.74
C ASN A 434 23.63 -13.37 -4.38
N PRO A 435 22.43 -12.77 -4.37
CA PRO A 435 21.64 -12.68 -3.15
C PRO A 435 21.43 -14.08 -2.52
N PRO A 436 21.39 -14.16 -1.18
CA PRO A 436 21.01 -15.41 -0.52
C PRO A 436 19.66 -15.91 -1.06
N PRO A 437 19.45 -17.23 -1.16
CA PRO A 437 18.16 -17.76 -1.56
C PRO A 437 17.08 -17.25 -0.60
N VAL A 438 16.00 -16.71 -1.17
CA VAL A 438 14.81 -16.24 -0.46
C VAL A 438 13.60 -17.09 -0.86
N PHE A 439 12.60 -17.13 0.01
CA PHE A 439 11.37 -17.92 -0.21
C PHE A 439 10.27 -17.14 -0.96
N SER A 440 10.50 -15.86 -1.30
CA SER A 440 9.60 -15.04 -2.12
C SER A 440 10.38 -14.32 -3.23
N GLU A 441 9.75 -14.14 -4.40
CA GLU A 441 10.37 -13.49 -5.57
C GLU A 441 10.63 -11.97 -5.38
N GLN A 442 10.20 -11.39 -4.26
CA GLN A 442 10.17 -9.95 -3.99
C GLN A 442 10.86 -9.55 -2.68
N SER A 443 11.71 -10.41 -2.10
CA SER A 443 12.51 -10.05 -0.92
C SER A 443 13.97 -10.39 -1.09
N GLN A 444 14.84 -9.75 -0.32
CA GLN A 444 16.26 -10.05 -0.28
C GLN A 444 16.82 -9.85 1.12
N ARG A 445 17.72 -10.75 1.54
CA ARG A 445 18.55 -10.56 2.74
C ARG A 445 19.70 -9.62 2.42
N LEU A 446 19.82 -8.54 3.18
CA LEU A 446 20.83 -7.49 3.00
C LEU A 446 21.89 -7.57 4.09
N ARG A 447 23.15 -7.42 3.70
CA ARG A 447 24.27 -7.49 4.64
C ARG A 447 24.62 -6.11 5.18
N SER A 448 24.99 -6.04 6.45
CA SER A 448 25.57 -4.83 7.04
C SER A 448 26.99 -4.58 6.47
N PRO A 449 27.51 -3.34 6.51
CA PRO A 449 28.91 -3.05 6.16
C PRO A 449 29.91 -3.98 6.87
N SER A 450 29.73 -4.22 8.18
CA SER A 450 30.55 -5.16 8.95
C SER A 450 30.52 -6.59 8.40
N GLU A 451 29.36 -7.06 7.94
CA GLU A 451 29.23 -8.40 7.35
C GLU A 451 29.87 -8.49 5.97
N VAL A 452 29.76 -7.44 5.15
CA VAL A 452 30.42 -7.36 3.84
C VAL A 452 31.94 -7.35 3.98
N VAL A 453 32.49 -6.51 4.87
CA VAL A 453 33.94 -6.42 5.11
C VAL A 453 34.49 -7.73 5.70
N ARG A 454 33.84 -8.28 6.73
CA ARG A 454 34.25 -9.56 7.34
C ARG A 454 34.15 -10.74 6.38
N GLY A 455 33.06 -10.78 5.62
CA GLY A 455 32.78 -11.86 4.66
C GLY A 455 33.52 -11.73 3.34
N LYS A 456 34.11 -10.55 3.06
CA LYS A 456 34.74 -10.17 1.78
C LYS A 456 33.87 -10.48 0.57
N ARG A 457 32.55 -10.31 0.71
CA ARG A 457 31.58 -10.54 -0.37
C ARG A 457 30.32 -9.72 -0.19
N GLY A 458 29.71 -9.32 -1.31
CA GLY A 458 28.46 -8.57 -1.32
C GLY A 458 27.72 -8.71 -2.66
N THR A 459 26.42 -8.48 -2.61
CA THR A 459 25.56 -8.26 -3.78
C THR A 459 25.67 -6.82 -4.28
N CYS A 460 25.06 -6.48 -5.42
CA CYS A 460 25.01 -5.09 -5.91
C CYS A 460 24.45 -4.13 -4.85
N ILE A 461 23.32 -4.48 -4.24
CA ILE A 461 22.67 -3.66 -3.20
C ILE A 461 23.48 -3.60 -1.90
N ASP A 462 24.13 -4.68 -1.47
CA ASP A 462 25.01 -4.66 -0.28
C ASP A 462 26.15 -3.63 -0.47
N LEU A 463 26.79 -3.64 -1.64
CA LEU A 463 27.88 -2.73 -1.96
C LEU A 463 27.40 -1.29 -2.12
N ALA A 464 26.20 -1.10 -2.69
CA ALA A 464 25.58 0.21 -2.80
C ALA A 464 25.30 0.83 -1.43
N LEU A 465 24.68 0.08 -0.53
CA LEU A 465 24.36 0.52 0.82
C LEU A 465 25.61 0.77 1.66
N MET A 466 26.66 -0.03 1.50
CA MET A 466 27.94 0.17 2.19
C MET A 466 28.60 1.49 1.77
N LEU A 467 28.68 1.79 0.47
CA LEU A 467 29.24 3.06 0.02
C LEU A 467 28.35 4.24 0.41
N ALA A 468 27.02 4.11 0.29
CA ALA A 468 26.07 5.13 0.75
C ALA A 468 26.24 5.42 2.27
N ALA A 469 26.49 4.40 3.08
CA ALA A 469 26.74 4.58 4.52
C ALA A 469 28.05 5.33 4.79
N CYS A 470 29.10 5.08 3.99
CA CYS A 470 30.36 5.82 4.08
C CYS A 470 30.17 7.29 3.68
N LEU A 471 29.43 7.56 2.60
CA LEU A 471 29.12 8.91 2.13
C LEU A 471 28.34 9.69 3.20
N GLU A 472 27.28 9.09 3.75
CA GLU A 472 26.49 9.71 4.81
C GLU A 472 27.33 10.00 6.06
N TYR A 473 28.28 9.12 6.40
CA TYR A 473 29.18 9.32 7.54
C TYR A 473 30.11 10.53 7.37
N VAL A 474 30.53 10.84 6.14
CA VAL A 474 31.41 11.99 5.83
C VAL A 474 30.64 13.24 5.38
N ASP A 475 29.35 13.31 5.69
CA ASP A 475 28.46 14.43 5.35
C ASP A 475 28.34 14.73 3.84
N ILE A 476 28.42 13.68 3.01
CA ILE A 476 28.13 13.73 1.58
C ILE A 476 26.79 13.03 1.34
N TYR A 477 25.84 13.71 0.70
CA TYR A 477 24.45 13.24 0.61
C TYR A 477 24.32 12.10 -0.40
N PRO A 478 24.06 10.86 0.06
CA PRO A 478 24.01 9.71 -0.82
C PRO A 478 22.61 9.52 -1.41
N VAL A 479 22.59 8.99 -2.63
CA VAL A 479 21.40 8.41 -3.25
C VAL A 479 21.65 6.94 -3.57
N VAL A 480 20.59 6.15 -3.70
CA VAL A 480 20.65 4.80 -4.25
C VAL A 480 19.69 4.71 -5.44
N PHE A 481 20.24 4.44 -6.62
CA PHE A 481 19.46 4.16 -7.81
C PHE A 481 19.01 2.71 -7.77
N VAL A 482 17.70 2.49 -7.91
CA VAL A 482 17.08 1.17 -7.96
C VAL A 482 16.56 0.93 -9.37
N LEU A 483 17.10 -0.10 -10.00
CA LEU A 483 16.65 -0.66 -11.26
C LEU A 483 15.88 -1.96 -11.01
N LYS A 484 15.23 -2.50 -12.05
CA LYS A 484 14.48 -3.77 -11.96
C LYS A 484 15.28 -4.94 -11.35
N ASP A 485 16.54 -5.08 -11.75
CA ASP A 485 17.40 -6.22 -11.36
C ASP A 485 18.74 -5.76 -10.74
N HIS A 486 18.90 -4.47 -10.45
CA HIS A 486 20.19 -3.91 -10.03
C HIS A 486 20.02 -2.67 -9.14
N ALA A 487 21.00 -2.40 -8.29
CA ALA A 487 21.04 -1.19 -7.48
C ALA A 487 22.48 -0.72 -7.31
N PHE A 488 22.68 0.59 -7.37
CA PHE A 488 23.99 1.23 -7.22
C PHE A 488 23.84 2.62 -6.60
N PRO A 489 24.84 3.11 -5.86
CA PRO A 489 24.76 4.39 -5.19
C PRO A 489 25.11 5.55 -6.13
N GLY A 490 24.85 6.76 -5.64
CA GLY A 490 25.43 7.99 -6.13
C GLY A 490 25.53 9.02 -5.03
N PHE A 491 26.00 10.21 -5.38
CA PHE A 491 26.12 11.31 -4.44
C PHE A 491 25.87 12.66 -5.12
N TRP A 492 25.38 13.61 -4.32
CA TRP A 492 25.31 15.02 -4.72
C TRP A 492 26.69 15.66 -4.63
N ARG A 493 27.11 16.43 -5.65
CA ARG A 493 28.41 17.13 -5.63
C ARG A 493 28.41 18.39 -4.77
N SER A 494 27.26 19.01 -4.53
CA SER A 494 27.11 20.19 -3.69
C SER A 494 25.77 20.25 -2.96
N GLU A 495 25.74 20.95 -1.82
CA GLU A 495 24.52 21.21 -1.06
C GLU A 495 23.54 22.08 -1.87
N GLU A 496 24.05 23.04 -2.65
CA GLU A 496 23.22 23.90 -3.51
C GLU A 496 22.53 23.11 -4.62
N ALA A 497 23.18 22.09 -5.19
CA ALA A 497 22.56 21.21 -6.17
C ALA A 497 21.43 20.38 -5.53
N TYR A 498 21.66 19.88 -4.33
CA TYR A 498 20.66 19.15 -3.55
C TYR A 498 19.47 20.03 -3.17
N GLU A 499 19.69 21.26 -2.69
CA GLU A 499 18.62 22.21 -2.35
C GLU A 499 17.83 22.66 -3.59
N ARG A 500 18.48 22.82 -4.74
CA ARG A 500 17.79 23.04 -6.04
C ARG A 500 16.87 21.87 -6.38
N PHE A 501 17.33 20.64 -6.15
CA PHE A 501 16.53 19.46 -6.37
C PHE A 501 15.33 19.40 -5.42
N LEU A 502 15.52 19.64 -4.12
CA LEU A 502 14.41 19.70 -3.14
C LEU A 502 13.41 20.82 -3.43
N SER A 503 13.89 22.01 -3.78
CA SER A 503 13.00 23.15 -4.05
C SER A 503 12.13 22.93 -5.29
N MET A 504 12.59 22.18 -6.29
CA MET A 504 11.74 21.74 -7.41
C MET A 504 10.66 20.72 -7.00
N THR A 505 10.90 19.95 -5.94
CA THR A 505 9.91 19.02 -5.37
C THR A 505 8.88 19.70 -4.45
N ASP A 506 9.19 20.91 -3.94
CA ASP A 506 8.29 21.75 -3.12
C ASP A 506 7.46 22.76 -3.95
N VAL A 507 7.71 22.89 -5.26
CA VAL A 507 6.81 23.65 -6.15
C VAL A 507 5.59 22.78 -6.44
N THR A 508 4.43 23.22 -5.97
CA THR A 508 3.14 22.96 -6.64
C THR A 508 3.25 23.50 -8.07
N GLY A 509 3.83 22.70 -8.97
CA GLY A 509 4.03 23.06 -10.37
C GLY A 509 2.70 23.43 -11.03
N PRO A 510 2.72 24.28 -12.07
CA PRO A 510 1.52 24.63 -12.79
C PRO A 510 0.85 23.35 -13.29
N GLU A 511 -0.47 23.30 -13.14
CA GLU A 511 -1.36 22.22 -13.57
C GLU A 511 -0.82 21.53 -14.85
N THR A 512 -0.72 20.21 -14.81
CA THR A 512 -0.68 19.43 -16.05
C THR A 512 -1.90 19.84 -16.90
N PRO A 513 -1.88 19.69 -18.24
CA PRO A 513 -3.03 20.03 -19.10
C PRO A 513 -4.36 19.38 -18.68
N ASP A 514 -4.30 18.37 -17.79
CA ASP A 514 -5.42 17.60 -17.25
C ASP A 514 -5.78 17.97 -15.79
N GLY A 515 -5.23 19.05 -15.23
CA GLY A 515 -5.67 19.62 -13.95
C GLY A 515 -5.36 18.75 -12.72
N THR A 516 -4.38 17.84 -12.80
CA THR A 516 -3.93 17.07 -11.63
C THR A 516 -2.88 17.86 -10.83
N PRO A 517 -3.11 18.11 -9.52
CA PRO A 517 -2.06 18.61 -8.65
C PRO A 517 -1.08 17.48 -8.34
N ALA A 518 0.19 17.73 -8.67
CA ALA A 518 1.36 17.01 -8.19
C ALA A 518 1.31 16.82 -6.66
N THR A 519 1.20 15.58 -6.15
CA THR A 519 1.43 15.32 -4.73
C THR A 519 2.93 15.32 -4.44
N ALA A 520 3.30 15.78 -3.24
CA ALA A 520 4.68 15.92 -2.77
C ALA A 520 5.46 14.59 -2.58
N GLU A 521 4.99 13.49 -3.17
CA GLU A 521 5.64 12.17 -3.12
C GLU A 521 5.98 11.62 -4.52
N GLU A 522 5.56 12.27 -5.62
CA GLU A 522 5.79 11.80 -7.00
C GLU A 522 6.95 12.49 -7.76
N PHE A 523 7.69 13.42 -7.14
CA PHE A 523 8.69 14.21 -7.87
C PHE A 523 10.12 13.72 -7.66
N THR A 524 10.43 12.64 -8.38
CA THR A 524 11.69 12.51 -9.12
C THR A 524 11.37 11.80 -10.42
N THR A 525 10.86 12.53 -11.41
CA THR A 525 10.70 11.90 -12.72
C THR A 525 12.08 11.43 -13.16
N TYR A 526 12.16 10.27 -13.82
CA TYR A 526 13.40 9.77 -14.42
C TYR A 526 14.15 10.86 -15.22
N GLU A 527 13.41 11.79 -15.81
CA GLU A 527 13.94 12.94 -16.55
C GLU A 527 14.62 13.98 -15.65
N ASP A 528 14.11 14.27 -14.46
CA ASP A 528 14.73 15.17 -13.49
C ASP A 528 16.03 14.58 -12.96
N VAL A 529 16.02 13.28 -12.63
CA VAL A 529 17.23 12.55 -12.23
C VAL A 529 18.30 12.64 -13.32
N LEU A 530 17.94 12.33 -14.57
CA LEU A 530 18.87 12.44 -15.69
C LEU A 530 19.35 13.87 -15.94
N ARG A 531 18.54 14.89 -15.64
CA ARG A 531 18.95 16.29 -15.77
C ARG A 531 20.13 16.60 -14.84
N HIS A 532 20.03 16.21 -13.57
CA HIS A 532 21.11 16.40 -12.59
C HIS A 532 22.32 15.54 -12.90
N VAL A 533 22.12 14.29 -13.34
CA VAL A 533 23.23 13.43 -13.77
C VAL A 533 24.00 14.03 -14.96
N ARG A 534 23.30 14.57 -15.96
CA ARG A 534 23.93 15.22 -17.12
C ARG A 534 24.58 16.55 -16.79
N ALA A 535 24.05 17.27 -15.81
CA ALA A 535 24.64 18.51 -15.32
C ALA A 535 25.91 18.27 -14.49
N GLY A 536 26.15 17.04 -14.04
CA GLY A 536 27.23 16.70 -13.12
C GLY A 536 26.89 16.98 -11.65
N ASP A 537 25.69 17.49 -11.36
CA ASP A 537 25.21 17.76 -10.00
C ASP A 537 25.05 16.47 -9.17
N LEU A 538 24.65 15.37 -9.82
CA LEU A 538 24.39 14.06 -9.23
C LEU A 538 25.25 12.99 -9.91
N VAL A 539 26.11 12.32 -9.15
CA VAL A 539 27.10 11.40 -9.72
C VAL A 539 26.76 9.95 -9.36
N PRO A 540 26.33 9.11 -10.33
CA PRO A 540 26.16 7.69 -10.11
C PRO A 540 27.51 6.96 -10.04
N ILE A 541 27.60 5.89 -9.24
CA ILE A 541 28.82 5.08 -9.09
C ILE A 541 28.44 3.60 -9.17
N GLU A 542 28.93 2.88 -10.17
CA GLU A 542 28.72 1.43 -10.27
C GLU A 542 29.62 0.65 -9.29
N THR A 543 29.09 0.31 -8.11
CA THR A 543 29.85 -0.35 -7.04
C THR A 543 30.19 -1.81 -7.29
N VAL A 544 29.52 -2.52 -8.21
CA VAL A 544 29.93 -3.88 -8.57
C VAL A 544 31.33 -3.89 -9.17
N LEU A 545 31.79 -2.79 -9.76
CA LEU A 545 33.15 -2.68 -10.28
C LEU A 545 34.24 -2.72 -9.19
N LEU A 546 33.90 -2.53 -7.90
CA LEU A 546 34.81 -2.80 -6.78
C LEU A 546 35.31 -4.25 -6.81
N THR A 547 34.45 -5.19 -7.22
CA THR A 547 34.77 -6.62 -7.29
C THR A 547 35.78 -6.97 -8.38
N ARG A 548 36.01 -6.03 -9.31
CA ARG A 548 36.98 -6.10 -10.40
C ARG A 548 38.15 -5.13 -10.23
N ARG A 549 38.15 -4.33 -9.15
CA ARG A 549 39.15 -3.30 -8.85
C ARG A 549 39.31 -2.26 -9.97
N MET A 550 38.20 -1.88 -10.59
CA MET A 550 38.21 -0.83 -11.62
C MET A 550 38.46 0.55 -11.00
N SER A 551 38.83 1.51 -11.83
CA SER A 551 39.03 2.88 -11.40
C SER A 551 37.71 3.57 -11.03
N PHE A 552 37.81 4.60 -10.19
CA PHE A 552 36.66 5.43 -9.81
C PHE A 552 35.94 6.05 -11.01
N ARG A 553 36.71 6.50 -12.00
CA ARG A 553 36.17 7.07 -13.24
C ARG A 553 35.34 6.05 -14.04
N GLU A 554 35.85 4.83 -14.20
CA GLU A 554 35.11 3.76 -14.89
C GLU A 554 33.80 3.41 -14.16
N ALA A 555 33.79 3.49 -12.82
CA ALA A 555 32.58 3.28 -12.04
C ALA A 555 31.53 4.39 -12.27
N ILE A 556 31.95 5.64 -12.43
CA ILE A 556 31.04 6.73 -12.79
C ILE A 556 30.49 6.55 -14.21
N GLU A 557 31.36 6.25 -15.17
CA GLU A 557 30.97 6.07 -16.58
C GLU A 557 29.96 4.92 -16.74
N GLU A 558 30.18 3.79 -16.07
CA GLU A 558 29.24 2.65 -16.06
C GLU A 558 27.93 2.99 -15.33
N GLY A 559 28.00 3.73 -14.21
CA GLY A 559 26.82 4.20 -13.49
C GLY A 559 25.92 5.09 -14.37
N MET A 560 26.52 5.95 -15.20
CA MET A 560 25.78 6.75 -16.19
C MET A 560 25.17 5.88 -17.31
N GLU A 561 25.86 4.83 -17.75
CA GLU A 561 25.34 3.89 -18.76
C GLU A 561 24.08 3.17 -18.27
N ASN A 562 24.10 2.70 -17.01
CA ASN A 562 22.99 2.00 -16.39
C ASN A 562 21.70 2.83 -16.30
N LEU A 563 21.81 4.16 -16.30
CA LEU A 563 20.65 5.07 -16.27
C LEU A 563 20.06 5.38 -17.65
N LYS A 564 20.63 4.90 -18.77
CA LYS A 564 20.13 5.26 -20.11
C LYS A 564 18.79 4.61 -20.48
N ASP A 565 18.46 3.45 -19.93
CA ASP A 565 17.20 2.75 -20.22
C ASP A 565 16.12 3.09 -19.19
N ARG A 566 15.18 3.95 -19.59
CA ARG A 566 14.01 4.32 -18.78
C ARG A 566 13.21 3.10 -18.31
N ASN A 567 13.13 2.04 -19.10
CA ASN A 567 12.32 0.88 -18.76
C ASN A 567 12.91 0.06 -17.61
N ASN A 568 14.19 0.24 -17.31
CA ASN A 568 14.86 -0.47 -16.22
C ASN A 568 14.90 0.36 -14.94
N PHE A 569 14.75 1.68 -15.03
CA PHE A 569 14.68 2.55 -13.85
C PHE A 569 13.40 2.31 -13.06
N ALA A 570 13.54 1.98 -11.78
CA ALA A 570 12.42 1.75 -10.88
C ALA A 570 12.24 2.92 -9.92
N ALA A 571 13.29 3.33 -9.21
CA ALA A 571 13.23 4.41 -8.22
C ALA A 571 14.61 5.01 -7.94
N ILE A 572 14.62 6.19 -7.30
CA ILE A 572 15.79 6.75 -6.63
C ILE A 572 15.45 6.96 -5.16
N LEU A 573 16.29 6.40 -4.29
CA LEU A 573 16.26 6.61 -2.86
C LEU A 573 17.20 7.78 -2.54
N ASP A 574 16.67 8.88 -2.00
CA ASP A 574 17.52 9.95 -1.46
C ASP A 574 17.64 9.77 0.05
N VAL A 575 18.83 9.35 0.49
CA VAL A 575 19.03 8.96 1.89
C VAL A 575 18.85 10.16 2.80
N HIS A 576 19.42 11.32 2.44
CA HIS A 576 19.36 12.52 3.29
C HIS A 576 17.92 13.01 3.45
N ARG A 577 17.14 13.05 2.36
CA ARG A 577 15.71 13.40 2.41
C ARG A 577 14.94 12.44 3.30
N ASP A 578 15.18 11.15 3.14
CA ASP A 578 14.41 10.10 3.82
C ASP A 578 14.74 10.01 5.31
N ARG A 579 15.91 10.48 5.76
CA ARG A 579 16.27 10.59 7.19
C ARG A 579 15.31 11.41 8.04
N ARG A 580 14.48 12.27 7.42
CA ARG A 580 13.40 12.99 8.12
C ARG A 580 12.34 12.05 8.72
N LYS A 581 12.20 10.84 8.15
CA LYS A 581 11.20 9.84 8.58
C LYS A 581 11.81 8.46 8.90
N ILE A 582 12.96 8.12 8.32
CA ILE A 582 13.53 6.77 8.35
C ILE A 582 14.89 6.79 9.03
N THR A 583 14.99 6.11 10.18
CA THR A 583 16.25 5.95 10.89
C THR A 583 16.99 4.67 10.48
N PRO A 584 18.33 4.62 10.59
CA PRO A 584 19.09 3.39 10.39
C PRO A 584 18.62 2.26 11.31
N LEU A 585 18.58 1.04 10.79
CA LEU A 585 18.20 -0.13 11.59
C LEU A 585 19.16 -0.33 12.77
N PRO A 586 18.65 -0.77 13.94
CA PRO A 586 19.46 -1.09 15.11
C PRO A 586 20.12 -2.48 14.95
N ILE A 587 20.83 -2.70 13.84
CA ILE A 587 21.59 -3.91 13.59
C ILE A 587 22.86 -3.80 14.43
N ILE A 588 22.84 -4.45 15.58
CA ILE A 588 24.04 -4.60 16.42
C ILE A 588 24.89 -5.64 15.72
N ALA A 589 26.07 -5.24 15.23
CA ALA A 589 27.11 -6.18 14.86
C ALA A 589 27.29 -7.11 16.05
N SER A 590 26.85 -8.37 15.93
CA SER A 590 27.07 -9.36 16.98
C SER A 590 28.58 -9.42 17.20
N GLN A 591 29.04 -8.90 18.33
CA GLN A 591 30.41 -9.07 18.78
C GLN A 591 30.61 -10.58 18.93
N ALA A 592 31.47 -11.14 18.07
CA ALA A 592 32.07 -12.44 18.25
C ALA A 592 33.58 -12.23 18.24
#